data_AF-A0A845C7J7-F1
#
_entry.id   AF-A0A845C7J7-F1
#
_cell.length_a   1.000
_cell.length_b   1.000
_cell.length_c   1.000
_cell.angle_alpha   90.00
_cell.angle_beta   90.00
_cell.angle_gamma   90.00
#
_symmetry.space_group_name_H-M   'P 1'
#
loop_
_entity.id
_entity.type
_entity.pdbx_description
1 polymer ?
#
loop_
_entity_poly.entity_id
_entity_poly.type
_entity_poly.pdbx_seq_one_letter_code
_entity_poly.pdbx_strand_id
1 'polypeptide(L)'
;MARLVKVPVRKAVWRRTEGDEEERHRLYSLLKQNRWTEDSFLHRHMRKRWKGGTSRVTNQIVLEPGAYTAKVRHGRAWVHMQVQGMEHGQRIAIPLKGTHLPSGTLRILLRDNGQVEVHYAVDETQVCSTRPCGAATVGVDKGYTEA
;
A
#
# COMPACT_ATOMS: atom_id res chain seq x y z
N MET A 1 7.86 11.30 10.11
CA MET A 1 7.44 10.09 10.88
C MET A 1 8.61 9.33 11.52
N ALA A 2 9.71 9.00 10.81
CA ALA A 2 10.81 8.20 11.38
C ALA A 2 11.57 8.81 12.57
N ARG A 3 11.65 10.15 12.68
CA ARG A 3 12.44 10.84 13.73
C ARG A 3 11.86 10.67 15.14
N LEU A 4 10.53 10.65 15.27
CA LEU A 4 9.82 10.51 16.56
C LEU A 4 10.00 9.12 17.18
N VAL A 5 10.02 8.06 16.35
CA VAL A 5 10.15 6.67 16.81
C VAL A 5 11.56 6.37 17.35
N LYS A 6 12.59 7.05 16.82
CA LYS A 6 13.99 6.81 17.21
C LYS A 6 14.33 7.32 18.61
N VAL A 7 13.68 8.38 19.11
CA VAL A 7 13.94 8.97 20.44
C VAL A 7 13.82 7.95 21.58
N PRO A 8 12.69 7.23 21.72
CA PRO A 8 12.57 6.21 22.77
C PRO A 8 13.43 4.96 22.52
N VAL A 9 13.85 4.69 21.27
CA VAL A 9 14.82 3.62 20.97
C VAL A 9 16.22 4.02 21.45
N ARG A 10 16.64 5.28 21.28
CA ARG A 10 17.92 5.77 21.79
C ARG A 10 18.04 5.63 23.31
N LYS A 11 16.95 5.91 24.05
CA LYS A 11 16.90 5.67 25.51
C LYS A 11 17.05 4.19 25.87
N ALA A 12 16.52 3.29 25.05
CA ALA A 12 16.67 1.85 25.26
C ALA A 12 18.08 1.35 24.94
N VAL A 13 18.73 1.89 23.89
CA VAL A 13 20.15 1.63 23.58
C VAL A 13 21.02 2.07 24.76
N TRP A 14 20.85 3.31 25.24
CA TRP A 14 21.64 3.85 26.36
C TRP A 14 21.63 2.94 27.59
N ARG A 15 20.43 2.49 28.02
CA ARG A 15 20.28 1.59 29.18
C ARG A 15 20.86 0.20 28.97
N ARG A 16 20.93 -0.28 27.72
CA ARG A 16 21.48 -1.60 27.40
C ARG A 16 23.01 -1.60 27.41
N THR A 17 23.62 -0.50 26.98
CA THR A 17 25.06 -0.37 26.78
C THR A 17 25.72 0.44 27.91
N GLU A 18 25.20 0.35 29.14
CA GLU A 18 25.83 0.97 30.30
C GLU A 18 27.19 0.30 30.55
N GLY A 19 28.29 1.06 30.42
CA GLY A 19 29.65 0.55 30.52
C GLY A 19 30.30 0.08 29.22
N ASP A 20 29.55 -0.03 28.12
CA ASP A 20 30.08 -0.38 26.79
C ASP A 20 29.85 0.78 25.81
N GLU A 21 30.92 1.51 25.49
CA GLU A 21 30.85 2.69 24.62
C GLU A 21 30.95 2.32 23.14
N GLU A 22 31.67 1.25 22.80
CA GLU A 22 31.82 0.78 21.41
C GLU A 22 30.51 0.22 20.86
N GLU A 23 29.83 -0.65 21.61
CA GLU A 23 28.54 -1.21 21.20
C GLU A 23 27.47 -0.11 21.12
N ARG A 24 27.56 0.91 21.97
CA ARG A 24 26.68 2.08 21.93
C ARG A 24 26.87 2.87 20.64
N HIS A 25 28.11 3.13 20.26
CA HIS A 25 28.45 3.81 19.01
C HIS A 25 27.96 3.02 17.80
N ARG A 26 28.16 1.69 17.78
CA ARG A 26 27.67 0.81 16.73
C ARG A 26 26.15 0.86 16.58
N LEU A 27 25.40 0.70 17.68
CA LEU A 27 23.93 0.73 17.66
C LEU A 27 23.37 2.09 17.26
N TYR A 28 23.98 3.20 17.70
CA TYR A 28 23.58 4.54 17.24
C TYR A 28 23.87 4.77 15.76
N SER A 29 24.98 4.24 15.25
CA SER A 29 25.34 4.35 13.84
C SER A 29 24.33 3.61 12.96
N LEU A 30 23.97 2.37 13.32
CA LEU A 30 22.93 1.60 12.64
C LEU A 30 21.57 2.31 12.67
N LEU A 31 21.20 2.87 13.82
CA LEU A 31 19.94 3.60 13.96
C LEU A 31 19.93 4.91 13.13
N LYS A 32 21.07 5.60 13.02
CA LYS A 32 21.22 6.82 12.20
C LYS A 32 21.10 6.50 10.71
N GLN A 33 21.74 5.42 10.26
CA GLN A 33 21.75 4.95 8.86
C GLN A 33 20.46 4.24 8.41
N ASN A 34 19.43 4.12 9.28
CA ASN A 34 18.22 3.32 9.02
C ASN A 34 18.46 1.80 8.82
N ARG A 35 19.63 1.29 9.19
CA ARG A 35 19.99 -0.14 9.11
C ARG A 35 19.61 -0.92 10.38
N TRP A 36 18.54 -0.48 11.06
CA TRP A 36 18.09 -1.06 12.33
C TRP A 36 17.46 -2.45 12.19
N THR A 37 17.24 -2.93 10.96
CA THR A 37 16.77 -4.30 10.67
C THR A 37 17.89 -5.34 10.78
N GLU A 38 19.16 -4.91 10.71
CA GLU A 38 20.33 -5.80 10.72
C GLU A 38 20.73 -6.24 12.13
N ASP A 39 20.34 -5.47 13.16
CA ASP A 39 20.53 -5.82 14.55
C ASP A 39 19.21 -6.28 15.19
N SER A 40 19.25 -7.43 15.86
CA SER A 40 18.06 -8.05 16.45
C SER A 40 17.41 -7.21 17.56
N PHE A 41 18.20 -6.46 18.33
CA PHE A 41 17.71 -5.60 19.40
C PHE A 41 17.02 -4.34 18.88
N LEU A 42 17.67 -3.62 17.96
CA LEU A 42 17.11 -2.45 17.30
C LEU A 42 15.85 -2.82 16.51
N HIS A 43 15.87 -3.95 15.80
CA HIS A 43 14.73 -4.44 15.04
C HIS A 43 13.50 -4.66 15.92
N ARG A 44 13.68 -5.32 17.07
CA ARG A 44 12.60 -5.52 18.05
C ARG A 44 12.07 -4.20 18.61
N HIS A 45 12.95 -3.26 18.95
CA HIS A 45 12.57 -1.99 19.58
C HIS A 45 11.92 -1.00 18.61
N MET A 46 12.35 -1.01 17.35
CA MET A 46 11.72 -0.23 16.28
C MET A 46 10.34 -0.79 15.95
N ARG A 47 10.19 -2.11 15.75
CA ARG A 47 8.87 -2.71 15.44
C ARG A 47 7.80 -2.46 16.50
N LYS A 48 8.15 -2.55 17.79
CA LYS A 48 7.18 -2.26 18.88
C LYS A 48 6.65 -0.82 18.87
N ARG A 49 7.42 0.13 18.34
CA ARG A 49 7.10 1.57 18.39
C ARG A 49 6.66 2.12 17.04
N TRP A 50 7.08 1.48 15.97
CA TRP A 50 6.58 1.73 14.63
C TRP A 50 5.18 1.14 14.51
N LYS A 51 4.19 1.93 14.93
CA LYS A 51 2.80 1.62 14.63
C LYS A 51 2.61 1.86 13.13
N GLY A 52 2.51 0.77 12.36
CA GLY A 52 2.05 0.85 10.97
C GLY A 52 0.70 1.58 10.91
N GLY A 53 0.42 2.27 9.80
CA GLY A 53 -0.88 2.90 9.60
C GLY A 53 -1.98 1.84 9.73
N THR A 54 -2.78 1.93 10.78
CA THR A 54 -3.91 1.03 10.97
C THR A 54 -5.11 1.66 10.27
N SER A 55 -5.56 1.05 9.18
CA SER A 55 -6.81 1.44 8.54
C SER A 55 -7.96 0.72 9.25
N ARG A 56 -8.98 1.45 9.69
CA ARG A 56 -10.22 0.89 10.25
C ARG A 56 -11.26 0.53 9.17
N VAL A 57 -10.85 0.45 7.91
CA VAL A 57 -11.75 0.03 6.84
C VAL A 57 -12.10 -1.44 7.06
N THR A 58 -13.34 -1.67 7.45
CA THR A 58 -14.00 -2.98 7.51
C THR A 58 -14.34 -3.45 6.08
N ASN A 59 -14.60 -4.75 5.91
CA ASN A 59 -15.05 -5.33 4.63
C ASN A 59 -14.08 -5.17 3.46
N GLN A 60 -12.76 -5.21 3.73
CA GLN A 60 -11.72 -5.22 2.71
C GLN A 60 -10.87 -6.49 2.75
N ILE A 61 -10.47 -6.94 1.57
CA ILE A 61 -9.44 -7.97 1.38
C ILE A 61 -8.30 -7.32 0.59
N VAL A 62 -7.09 -7.35 1.15
CA VAL A 62 -5.89 -6.82 0.47
C VAL A 62 -5.13 -8.01 -0.12
N LEU A 63 -4.88 -7.96 -1.43
CA LEU A 63 -4.13 -8.97 -2.16
C LEU A 63 -2.80 -8.41 -2.60
N GLU A 64 -1.73 -9.10 -2.21
CA GLU A 64 -0.38 -8.79 -2.68
C GLU A 64 -0.15 -9.30 -4.12
N PRO A 65 0.81 -8.71 -4.86
CA PRO A 65 1.27 -9.26 -6.13
C PRO A 65 1.66 -10.74 -5.97
N GLY A 66 1.04 -11.63 -6.75
CA GLY A 66 1.23 -13.08 -6.66
C GLY A 66 0.09 -13.83 -5.96
N ALA A 67 -0.73 -13.15 -5.13
CA ALA A 67 -1.93 -13.73 -4.53
C ALA A 67 -3.13 -13.80 -5.48
N TYR A 68 -2.95 -13.37 -6.74
CA TYR A 68 -3.98 -13.40 -7.78
C TYR A 68 -3.36 -13.58 -9.17
N THR A 69 -4.23 -13.85 -10.14
CA THR A 69 -3.88 -13.86 -11.57
C THR A 69 -4.93 -13.06 -12.31
N ALA A 70 -4.52 -12.09 -13.13
CA ALA A 70 -5.43 -11.30 -13.95
C ALA A 70 -5.34 -11.73 -15.42
N LYS A 71 -6.49 -11.93 -16.10
CA LYS A 71 -6.56 -12.30 -17.53
C LYS A 71 -7.77 -11.68 -18.20
N VAL A 72 -7.66 -11.34 -19.49
CA VAL A 72 -8.82 -10.92 -20.29
C VAL A 72 -9.52 -12.15 -20.85
N ARG A 73 -10.84 -12.25 -20.64
CA ARG A 73 -11.72 -13.27 -21.23
C ARG A 73 -13.04 -12.63 -21.63
N HIS A 74 -13.54 -12.96 -22.83
CA HIS A 74 -14.78 -12.42 -23.38
C HIS A 74 -14.86 -10.88 -23.35
N GLY A 75 -13.74 -10.21 -23.69
CA GLY A 75 -13.68 -8.74 -23.73
C GLY A 75 -13.70 -8.05 -22.36
N ARG A 76 -13.48 -8.77 -21.27
CA ARG A 76 -13.41 -8.23 -19.90
C ARG A 76 -12.18 -8.76 -19.18
N ALA A 77 -11.55 -7.93 -18.35
CA ALA A 77 -10.53 -8.37 -17.43
C ALA A 77 -11.16 -9.13 -16.26
N TRP A 78 -10.51 -10.20 -15.84
CA TRP A 78 -10.91 -11.05 -14.72
C TRP A 78 -9.77 -11.16 -13.73
N VAL A 79 -10.07 -10.97 -12.45
CA VAL A 79 -9.14 -11.22 -11.34
C VAL A 79 -9.49 -12.55 -10.72
N HIS A 80 -8.57 -13.51 -10.81
CA HIS A 80 -8.67 -14.81 -10.15
C HIS A 80 -7.83 -14.79 -8.89
N MET A 81 -8.48 -14.84 -7.73
CA MET A 81 -7.79 -14.89 -6.44
C MET A 81 -7.22 -16.30 -6.24
N GLN A 82 -5.98 -16.38 -5.75
CA GLN A 82 -5.39 -17.66 -5.35
C GLN A 82 -5.85 -18.14 -3.99
N VAL A 83 -6.64 -17.33 -3.29
CA VAL A 83 -7.37 -17.73 -2.08
C VAL A 83 -8.30 -18.88 -2.46
N GLN A 84 -8.17 -20.01 -1.78
CA GLN A 84 -9.09 -21.13 -1.95
C GLN A 84 -10.49 -20.68 -1.54
N GLY A 85 -11.47 -20.90 -2.41
CA GLY A 85 -12.88 -20.70 -2.12
C GLY A 85 -13.37 -21.68 -1.05
N MET A 86 -14.68 -21.69 -0.82
CA MET A 86 -15.29 -22.60 0.16
C MET A 86 -15.12 -24.08 -0.25
N GLU A 87 -14.86 -24.35 -1.54
CA GLU A 87 -14.50 -25.67 -2.06
C GLU A 87 -13.00 -25.75 -2.39
N HIS A 88 -12.42 -26.92 -2.13
CA HIS A 88 -11.00 -27.17 -2.36
C HIS A 88 -10.63 -26.95 -3.84
N GLY A 89 -9.65 -26.07 -4.09
CA GLY A 89 -9.14 -25.77 -5.43
C GLY A 89 -9.99 -24.78 -6.25
N GLN A 90 -11.18 -24.40 -5.79
CA GLN A 90 -12.00 -23.41 -6.48
C GLN A 90 -11.44 -22.00 -6.21
N ARG A 91 -11.06 -21.28 -7.26
CA ARG A 91 -10.61 -19.88 -7.14
C ARG A 91 -11.78 -18.92 -7.31
N ILE A 92 -11.82 -17.87 -6.49
CA ILE A 92 -12.80 -16.79 -6.64
C ILE A 92 -12.40 -15.95 -7.86
N ALA A 93 -13.32 -15.79 -8.81
CA ALA A 93 -13.12 -14.99 -10.02
C ALA A 93 -14.01 -13.75 -10.01
N ILE A 94 -13.40 -12.57 -10.10
CA ILE A 94 -14.10 -11.28 -10.09
C ILE A 94 -13.99 -10.66 -11.49
N PRO A 95 -15.11 -10.48 -12.21
CA PRO A 95 -15.11 -9.77 -13.48
C PRO A 95 -14.96 -8.27 -13.26
N LEU A 96 -14.07 -7.63 -14.01
CA LEU A 96 -13.92 -6.18 -14.06
C LEU A 96 -14.74 -5.61 -15.22
N LYS A 97 -15.10 -4.32 -15.11
CA LYS A 97 -15.88 -3.62 -16.14
C LYS A 97 -15.08 -3.32 -17.41
N GLY A 98 -13.75 -3.28 -17.34
CA GLY A 98 -12.86 -2.95 -18.46
C GLY A 98 -11.96 -4.11 -18.87
N THR A 99 -11.08 -3.86 -19.84
CA THR A 99 -10.06 -4.82 -20.31
C THR A 99 -8.70 -4.60 -19.68
N HIS A 100 -8.51 -3.50 -18.94
CA HIS A 100 -7.25 -3.19 -18.25
C HIS A 100 -6.97 -4.24 -17.18
N LEU A 101 -5.77 -4.81 -17.22
CA LEU A 101 -5.32 -5.81 -16.26
C LEU A 101 -4.71 -5.10 -15.05
N PRO A 102 -5.31 -5.23 -13.86
CA PRO A 102 -4.75 -4.62 -12.67
C PRO A 102 -3.41 -5.29 -12.31
N SER A 103 -2.50 -4.48 -11.79
CA SER A 103 -1.19 -4.91 -11.32
C SER A 103 -0.92 -4.36 -9.92
N GLY A 104 0.12 -4.88 -9.27
CA GLY A 104 0.47 -4.46 -7.91
C GLY A 104 -0.50 -5.00 -6.86
N THR A 105 -0.62 -4.26 -5.76
CA THR A 105 -1.50 -4.61 -4.63
C THR A 105 -2.94 -4.26 -4.95
N LEU A 106 -3.85 -5.24 -4.85
CA LEU A 106 -5.27 -5.02 -5.03
C LEU A 106 -5.95 -4.85 -3.68
N ARG A 107 -6.92 -3.94 -3.60
CA ARG A 107 -7.86 -3.85 -2.50
C ARG A 107 -9.24 -4.18 -3.01
N ILE A 108 -9.79 -5.28 -2.52
CA ILE A 108 -11.16 -5.69 -2.78
C ILE A 108 -12.02 -5.15 -1.65
N LEU A 109 -13.04 -4.36 -1.98
CA LEU A 109 -14.01 -3.85 -1.02
C LEU A 109 -15.36 -4.51 -1.27
N LEU A 110 -15.94 -5.04 -0.20
CA LEU A 110 -17.30 -5.55 -0.19
C LEU A 110 -18.21 -4.46 0.35
N ARG A 111 -19.09 -3.94 -0.50
CA ARG A 111 -20.08 -2.93 -0.13
C ARG A 111 -21.34 -3.59 0.40
N ASP A 112 -22.02 -2.91 1.32
CA ASP A 112 -23.23 -3.43 1.96
C ASP A 112 -24.39 -3.66 0.96
N ASN A 113 -24.35 -2.98 -0.19
CA ASN A 113 -25.29 -3.19 -1.30
C ASN A 113 -24.97 -4.42 -2.19
N GLY A 114 -24.02 -5.26 -1.76
CA GLY A 114 -23.59 -6.46 -2.50
C GLY A 114 -22.62 -6.17 -3.66
N GLN A 115 -22.19 -4.92 -3.86
CA GLN A 115 -21.20 -4.59 -4.88
C GLN A 115 -19.79 -4.95 -4.43
N VAL A 116 -19.02 -5.50 -5.37
CA VAL A 116 -17.59 -5.76 -5.19
C VAL A 116 -16.81 -4.71 -5.98
N GLU A 117 -15.98 -3.96 -5.27
CA GLU A 117 -15.07 -2.99 -5.88
C GLU A 117 -13.63 -3.49 -5.81
N VAL A 118 -12.90 -3.34 -6.92
CA VAL A 118 -11.47 -3.67 -6.98
C VAL A 118 -10.70 -2.39 -7.23
N HIS A 119 -9.97 -1.94 -6.20
CA HIS A 119 -9.14 -0.74 -6.24
C HIS A 119 -7.69 -1.15 -6.41
N TYR A 120 -6.99 -0.48 -7.32
CA TYR A 120 -5.58 -0.69 -7.58
C TYR A 120 -4.95 0.60 -8.10
N ALA A 121 -3.65 0.77 -7.85
CA ALA A 121 -2.91 1.88 -8.40
C ALA A 121 -2.63 1.61 -9.87
N VAL A 122 -2.68 2.65 -10.69
CA VAL A 122 -2.33 2.60 -12.11
C VAL A 122 -1.42 3.76 -12.40
N ASP A 123 -0.41 3.54 -13.23
CA ASP A 123 0.39 4.63 -13.75
C ASP A 123 -0.47 5.50 -14.65
N GLU A 124 -0.35 6.82 -14.49
CA GLU A 124 -1.15 7.80 -15.22
C GLU A 124 -1.07 7.60 -16.74
N THR A 125 0.12 7.23 -17.24
CA THR A 125 0.39 6.96 -18.66
C THR A 125 -0.39 5.77 -19.22
N GLN A 126 -0.92 4.89 -18.37
CA GLN A 126 -1.66 3.69 -18.78
C GLN A 126 -3.18 3.89 -18.80
N VAL A 127 -3.71 4.91 -18.11
CA VAL A 127 -5.16 5.14 -17.93
C VAL A 127 -5.63 6.50 -18.44
N CYS A 128 -4.79 7.53 -18.41
CA CYS A 128 -5.13 8.79 -19.07
C CYS A 128 -5.07 8.56 -20.58
N SER A 129 -6.17 8.87 -21.26
CA SER A 129 -6.15 8.94 -22.71
C SER A 129 -5.07 9.95 -23.09
N THR A 130 -4.04 9.53 -23.79
CA THR A 130 -3.08 10.40 -24.49
C THR A 130 -3.75 11.11 -25.68
N ARG A 131 -5.05 11.40 -25.56
CA ARG A 131 -5.77 12.21 -26.54
C ARG A 131 -5.05 13.55 -26.57
N PRO A 132 -4.52 13.97 -27.73
CA PRO A 132 -3.91 15.28 -27.83
C PRO A 132 -4.93 16.29 -27.34
N CYS A 133 -4.50 17.17 -26.44
CA CYS A 133 -5.21 18.40 -26.15
C CYS A 133 -5.40 19.09 -27.51
N GLY A 134 -6.63 19.08 -28.02
CA GLY A 134 -6.92 19.63 -29.34
C GLY A 134 -6.48 21.09 -29.44
N ALA A 135 -6.38 21.62 -30.66
CA ALA A 135 -5.93 23.01 -30.87
C ALA A 135 -6.93 24.09 -30.42
N ALA A 136 -8.06 23.71 -29.82
CA ALA A 136 -9.12 24.63 -29.43
C ALA A 136 -8.84 25.25 -28.06
N THR A 137 -8.96 26.57 -27.96
CA THR A 137 -8.86 27.30 -26.69
C THR A 137 -10.20 27.22 -25.94
N VAL A 138 -10.17 26.69 -24.71
CA VAL A 138 -11.34 26.66 -23.81
C VAL A 138 -11.22 27.81 -22.81
N GLY A 139 -12.12 28.79 -22.89
CA GLY A 139 -12.26 29.83 -21.87
C GLY A 139 -13.10 29.31 -20.70
N VAL A 140 -12.55 29.34 -19.48
CA VAL A 140 -13.28 28.98 -18.25
C VAL A 140 -13.37 30.23 -17.40
N ASP A 141 -14.57 30.81 -17.31
CA ASP A 141 -14.85 31.91 -16.39
C ASP A 141 -15.69 31.41 -15.21
N LYS A 142 -15.29 31.77 -14.00
CA LYS A 142 -16.03 31.46 -12.76
C LYS A 142 -16.65 32.75 -12.26
N GLY A 143 -17.66 33.24 -12.98
CA GLY A 143 -18.47 34.37 -12.54
C GLY A 143 -19.26 34.00 -11.29
N TYR A 144 -18.92 34.61 -10.16
CA TYR A 144 -19.81 34.66 -9.00
C TYR A 144 -20.64 35.92 -9.13
N THR A 145 -21.93 35.77 -9.41
CA THR A 145 -22.88 36.89 -9.32
C THR A 145 -23.28 37.00 -7.85
N GLU A 146 -22.89 38.09 -7.19
CA GLU A 146 -23.37 38.43 -5.85
C GLU A 146 -24.81 38.95 -5.98
N ALA A 147 -25.74 38.30 -5.29
CA ALA A 147 -27.15 38.66 -5.22
C ALA A 147 -27.45 39.43 -3.93
#